data_AF-A0A2V1CK10-F1
#
_entry.id   AF-A0A2V1CK10-F1
#
_cell.length_a   1.000
_cell.length_b   1.000
_cell.length_c   1.000
_cell.angle_alpha   90.00
_cell.angle_beta   90.00
_cell.angle_gamma   90.00
#
_symmetry.space_group_name_H-M   'P 1'
#
loop_
_entity.id
_entity.type
_entity.pdbx_description
1 polymer ?
#
loop_
_entity_poly.entity_id
_entity_poly.type
_entity_poly.pdbx_seq_one_letter_code
_entity_poly.pdbx_strand_id
1 'polypeptide(L)'
;MSQASHINALHPSVVDRLDPQFSKIFTQYQAPKLQAHQVTYEEYNANRSKYTFSIAPGPYPSVRSIQLYKIPVSAPPGEISVQVYHPTGDGAANGALKTADGKLPAHVNYHGGGFVIGGLQSDESWCRQVCQAVGCIIVNVDYRLAPEFPHPVSLTDSWTALKWTFASAEKLGIDASRVSVGGLSAGGQLAAVLALLARDEPDMPNLVLQMLVVPLVDTRFIPTQGSCDKDVPYRSYIENEFAPCLPVARLVWFFNLWLGTDVVKRKKVSEDFRASPILASSHANLAPASIHVAGIDSLTSEGIAYHETLVKAGTKSQLNVYDGVGHPFGHWDGELDKAKEFVQDTIAALKKAYSV
;
A
#
# COMPACT_ATOMS: atom_id res chain seq x y z
N MET A 1 -29.31 26.04 4.06
CA MET A 1 -28.01 25.36 3.96
C MET A 1 -27.80 25.08 2.49
N SER A 2 -26.83 25.75 1.86
CA SER A 2 -26.47 25.51 0.46
C SER A 2 -26.18 24.01 0.28
N GLN A 3 -26.85 23.33 -0.66
CA GLN A 3 -26.41 22.01 -1.10
C GLN A 3 -25.01 22.23 -1.67
N ALA A 4 -23.97 21.87 -0.92
CA ALA A 4 -22.62 21.89 -1.45
C ALA A 4 -22.63 21.03 -2.72
N SER A 5 -22.31 21.62 -3.87
CA SER A 5 -22.23 20.89 -5.12
C SER A 5 -21.21 19.75 -4.94
N HIS A 6 -21.66 18.50 -5.04
CA HIS A 6 -20.77 17.35 -4.99
C HIS A 6 -19.90 17.34 -6.26
N ILE A 7 -18.70 17.92 -6.16
CA ILE A 7 -17.72 18.03 -7.26
C ILE A 7 -17.38 16.63 -7.79
N ASN A 8 -17.28 15.66 -6.89
CA ASN A 8 -16.98 14.26 -7.16
C ASN A 8 -18.19 13.38 -6.83
N ALA A 9 -19.33 13.62 -7.46
CA ALA A 9 -20.49 12.73 -7.31
C ALA A 9 -20.16 11.31 -7.78
N LEU A 10 -20.80 10.30 -7.16
CA LEU A 10 -20.65 8.90 -7.55
C LEU A 10 -21.12 8.71 -9.02
N HIS A 11 -20.28 8.09 -9.84
CA HIS A 11 -20.57 7.92 -11.26
C HIS A 11 -21.65 6.85 -11.51
N PRO A 12 -22.60 7.04 -12.45
CA PRO A 12 -23.67 6.08 -12.72
C PRO A 12 -23.19 4.67 -13.10
N SER A 13 -21.99 4.54 -13.66
CA SER A 13 -21.44 3.23 -14.05
C SER A 13 -21.05 2.34 -12.86
N VAL A 14 -20.91 2.91 -11.65
CA VAL A 14 -20.45 2.18 -10.46
C VAL A 14 -21.43 2.26 -9.29
N VAL A 15 -22.33 3.25 -9.27
CA VAL A 15 -23.17 3.56 -8.10
C VAL A 15 -24.01 2.36 -7.62
N ASP A 16 -24.57 1.58 -8.53
CA ASP A 16 -25.42 0.43 -8.19
C ASP A 16 -24.64 -0.77 -7.65
N ARG A 17 -23.30 -0.74 -7.75
CA ARG A 17 -22.41 -1.80 -7.26
C ARG A 17 -21.77 -1.44 -5.92
N LEU A 18 -21.98 -0.23 -5.40
CA LEU A 18 -21.34 0.24 -4.18
C LEU A 18 -22.08 -0.21 -2.93
N ASP A 19 -21.29 -0.47 -1.89
CA ASP A 19 -21.79 -0.68 -0.54
C ASP A 19 -22.48 0.61 -0.04
N PRO A 20 -23.67 0.53 0.60
CA PRO A 20 -24.37 1.71 1.09
C PRO A 20 -23.59 2.52 2.15
N GLN A 21 -22.84 1.86 3.05
CA GLN A 21 -21.99 2.55 4.02
C GLN A 21 -20.86 3.28 3.30
N PHE A 22 -20.19 2.60 2.35
CA PHE A 22 -19.14 3.21 1.54
C PHE A 22 -19.65 4.44 0.79
N SER A 23 -20.81 4.32 0.14
CA SER A 23 -21.44 5.41 -0.63
C SER A 23 -21.73 6.62 0.25
N LYS A 24 -22.25 6.40 1.46
CA LYS A 24 -22.52 7.46 2.44
C LYS A 24 -21.24 8.17 2.88
N ILE A 25 -20.22 7.40 3.29
CA ILE A 25 -18.92 7.92 3.76
C ILE A 25 -18.23 8.71 2.64
N PHE A 26 -18.18 8.16 1.42
CA PHE A 26 -17.62 8.86 0.27
C PHE A 26 -18.36 10.17 -0.02
N THR A 27 -19.70 10.14 -0.06
CA THR A 27 -20.52 11.32 -0.32
C THR A 27 -20.32 12.43 0.72
N GLN A 28 -20.10 12.03 1.98
CA GLN A 28 -19.87 12.95 3.10
C GLN A 28 -18.46 13.56 3.07
N TYR A 29 -17.41 12.74 2.90
CA TYR A 29 -16.03 13.18 3.15
C TYR A 29 -15.20 13.45 1.89
N GLN A 30 -15.53 12.83 0.75
CA GLN A 30 -14.75 12.91 -0.48
C GLN A 30 -15.45 13.69 -1.58
N ALA A 31 -16.74 13.43 -1.81
CA ALA A 31 -17.50 14.03 -2.90
C ALA A 31 -17.47 15.58 -2.93
N PRO A 32 -17.44 16.30 -1.79
CA PRO A 32 -17.37 17.76 -1.79
C PRO A 32 -15.96 18.34 -2.03
N LYS A 33 -14.90 17.52 -2.07
CA LYS A 33 -13.50 17.98 -2.10
C LYS A 33 -12.87 17.74 -3.46
N LEU A 34 -12.06 18.70 -3.92
CA LEU A 34 -11.16 18.48 -5.05
C LEU A 34 -10.08 17.46 -4.69
N GLN A 35 -9.79 16.57 -5.62
CA GLN A 35 -8.74 15.56 -5.48
C GLN A 35 -7.45 16.03 -6.18
N ALA A 36 -6.30 15.48 -5.78
CA ALA A 36 -4.99 15.90 -6.29
C ALA A 36 -4.87 15.94 -7.82
N HIS A 37 -5.51 15.01 -8.54
CA HIS A 37 -5.48 14.95 -10.01
C HIS A 37 -6.40 15.98 -10.70
N GLN A 38 -7.19 16.74 -9.94
CA GLN A 38 -8.15 17.73 -10.46
C GLN A 38 -7.63 19.17 -10.35
N VAL A 39 -6.41 19.35 -9.86
CA VAL A 39 -5.72 20.64 -9.76
C VAL A 39 -4.33 20.52 -10.40
N THR A 40 -3.67 21.64 -10.64
CA THR A 40 -2.28 21.59 -11.13
C THR A 40 -1.35 21.01 -10.06
N TYR A 41 -0.18 20.51 -10.47
CA TYR A 41 0.80 20.01 -9.51
C TYR A 41 1.25 21.11 -8.54
N GLU A 42 1.39 22.35 -9.02
CA GLU A 42 1.78 23.51 -8.21
C GLU A 42 0.74 23.81 -7.13
N GLU A 43 -0.55 23.77 -7.48
CA GLU A 43 -1.63 23.97 -6.52
C GLU A 43 -1.69 22.84 -5.49
N TYR A 44 -1.57 21.59 -5.94
CA TYR A 44 -1.44 20.44 -5.04
C TYR A 44 -0.25 20.61 -4.09
N ASN A 45 0.93 20.94 -4.62
CA ASN A 45 2.17 21.00 -3.86
C ASN A 45 2.16 22.14 -2.83
N ALA A 46 1.48 23.26 -3.12
CA ALA A 46 1.31 24.36 -2.17
C ALA A 46 0.48 23.98 -0.94
N ASN A 47 -0.40 22.98 -1.02
CA ASN A 47 -1.18 22.48 0.12
C ASN A 47 -1.58 21.01 -0.05
N ARG A 48 -0.60 20.10 0.09
CA ARG A 48 -0.77 18.67 -0.19
C ARG A 48 -1.91 18.04 0.63
N SER A 49 -2.08 18.43 1.90
CA SER A 49 -3.11 17.88 2.78
C SER A 49 -4.54 18.26 2.39
N LYS A 50 -4.73 19.35 1.63
CA LYS A 50 -6.06 19.75 1.13
C LYS A 50 -6.60 18.83 0.05
N TYR A 51 -5.73 18.24 -0.78
CA TYR A 51 -6.11 17.44 -1.95
C TYR A 51 -5.80 15.94 -1.80
N THR A 52 -5.28 15.53 -0.65
CA THR A 52 -5.10 14.13 -0.30
C THR A 52 -6.43 13.47 0.08
N PHE A 53 -6.45 12.14 0.10
CA PHE A 53 -7.63 11.38 0.46
C PHE A 53 -8.02 11.61 1.92
N SER A 54 -9.30 11.89 2.16
CA SER A 54 -9.85 11.97 3.52
C SER A 54 -10.06 10.58 4.13
N ILE A 55 -9.37 10.34 5.24
CA ILE A 55 -9.55 9.13 6.05
C ILE A 55 -10.62 9.35 7.13
N ALA A 56 -11.26 8.28 7.55
CA ALA A 56 -12.27 8.27 8.62
C ALA A 56 -11.93 7.13 9.59
N PRO A 57 -10.75 7.22 10.26
CA PRO A 57 -10.26 6.13 11.07
C PRO A 57 -11.10 5.95 12.32
N GLY A 58 -11.24 4.71 12.76
CA GLY A 58 -11.80 4.39 14.06
C GLY A 58 -10.87 4.80 15.21
N PRO A 59 -11.32 4.70 16.47
CA PRO A 59 -10.43 4.78 17.61
C PRO A 59 -9.35 3.71 17.50
N TYR A 60 -8.08 4.12 17.55
CA TYR A 60 -6.94 3.21 17.52
C TYR A 60 -6.16 3.26 18.84
N PRO A 61 -5.53 2.15 19.25
CA PRO A 61 -4.91 2.06 20.56
C PRO A 61 -3.62 2.89 20.65
N SER A 62 -3.31 3.33 21.87
CA SER A 62 -1.96 3.80 22.18
C SER A 62 -0.96 2.64 22.08
N VAL A 63 0.23 2.94 21.59
CA VAL A 63 1.40 2.04 21.58
C VAL A 63 2.39 2.48 22.66
N ARG A 64 3.34 1.62 23.05
CA ARG A 64 4.33 1.95 24.08
C ARG A 64 5.21 3.12 23.70
N SER A 65 5.67 3.13 22.45
CA SER A 65 6.53 4.18 21.92
C SER A 65 6.42 4.25 20.40
N ILE A 66 6.61 5.45 19.87
CA ILE A 66 6.87 5.70 18.46
C ILE A 66 8.20 6.44 18.39
N GLN A 67 9.19 5.84 17.73
CA GLN A 67 10.53 6.41 17.62
C GLN A 67 10.82 6.74 16.16
N LEU A 68 11.28 7.96 15.91
CA LEU A 68 11.67 8.41 14.57
C LEU A 68 13.16 8.16 14.35
N TYR A 69 13.48 7.48 13.26
CA TYR A 69 14.83 7.24 12.79
C TYR A 69 15.04 7.95 11.46
N LYS A 70 16.27 8.38 11.23
CA LYS A 70 16.72 8.98 9.99
C LYS A 70 17.71 8.05 9.33
N ILE A 71 17.44 7.68 8.08
CA ILE A 71 18.24 6.69 7.35
C ILE A 71 18.82 7.37 6.10
N PRO A 72 20.15 7.38 5.94
CA PRO A 72 20.76 7.90 4.72
C PRO A 72 20.42 7.00 3.54
N VAL A 73 20.14 7.62 2.39
CA VAL A 73 19.90 6.97 1.10
C VAL A 73 20.86 7.55 0.06
N SER A 74 21.25 6.77 -0.93
CA SER A 74 22.38 7.11 -1.83
C SER A 74 22.00 7.29 -3.30
N ALA A 75 20.79 6.92 -3.72
CA ALA A 75 20.38 6.93 -5.12
C ALA A 75 19.06 7.69 -5.34
N PRO A 76 19.07 9.05 -5.41
CA PRO A 76 20.20 9.94 -5.18
C PRO A 76 20.49 10.14 -3.68
N PRO A 77 21.62 10.77 -3.29
CA PRO A 77 21.93 11.08 -1.90
C PRO A 77 20.79 11.84 -1.20
N GLY A 78 20.53 11.49 0.05
CA GLY A 78 19.49 12.12 0.86
C GLY A 78 19.25 11.35 2.15
N GLU A 79 18.08 11.56 2.74
CA GLU A 79 17.64 10.92 3.97
C GLU A 79 16.16 10.59 3.89
N ILE A 80 15.77 9.42 4.39
CA ILE A 80 14.38 9.05 4.62
C ILE A 80 14.09 8.96 6.13
N SER A 81 12.83 9.12 6.49
CA SER A 81 12.37 8.94 7.86
C SER A 81 11.73 7.57 8.04
N VAL A 82 11.96 6.92 9.18
CA VAL A 82 11.30 5.67 9.55
C VAL A 82 10.75 5.79 10.95
N GLN A 83 9.46 5.53 11.13
CA GLN A 83 8.82 5.47 12.45
C GLN A 83 8.71 4.02 12.91
N VAL A 84 9.29 3.74 14.07
CA VAL A 84 9.21 2.42 14.70
C VAL A 84 8.22 2.45 15.86
N TYR A 85 7.18 1.63 15.77
CA TYR A 85 6.13 1.47 16.77
C TYR A 85 6.43 0.23 17.60
N HIS A 86 6.42 0.35 18.92
CA HIS A 86 6.53 -0.79 19.83
C HIS A 86 5.22 -1.02 20.57
N PRO A 87 4.76 -2.29 20.67
CA PRO A 87 3.56 -2.59 21.42
C PRO A 87 3.75 -2.35 22.92
N THR A 88 2.64 -2.17 23.64
CA THR A 88 2.64 -2.20 25.11
C THR A 88 2.99 -3.59 25.63
N GLY A 89 3.26 -3.71 26.93
CA GLY A 89 3.47 -5.02 27.57
C GLY A 89 2.30 -5.97 27.27
N ASP A 90 1.07 -5.48 27.40
CA ASP A 90 -0.15 -6.24 27.10
C ASP A 90 -0.26 -6.59 25.61
N GLY A 91 0.07 -5.67 24.69
CA GLY A 91 0.08 -5.96 23.26
C GLY A 91 1.08 -7.06 22.91
N ALA A 92 2.30 -6.98 23.45
CA ALA A 92 3.31 -8.01 23.28
C ALA A 92 2.89 -9.37 23.88
N ALA A 93 2.15 -9.36 24.99
CA ALA A 93 1.61 -10.58 25.62
C ALA A 93 0.45 -11.19 24.81
N ASN A 94 -0.44 -10.36 24.25
CA ASN A 94 -1.60 -10.79 23.47
C ASN A 94 -1.21 -11.58 22.21
N GLY A 95 -0.05 -11.28 21.62
CA GLY A 95 0.47 -12.04 20.49
C GLY A 95 0.99 -13.43 20.89
N ALA A 96 1.49 -13.59 22.12
CA ALA A 96 2.32 -14.72 22.52
C ALA A 96 3.49 -15.00 21.54
N LEU A 97 3.94 -13.98 20.80
CA LEU A 97 4.95 -14.08 19.74
C LEU A 97 6.37 -13.78 20.25
N LYS A 98 6.51 -13.42 21.53
CA LYS A 98 7.78 -13.00 22.11
C LYS A 98 8.73 -14.19 22.26
N THR A 99 9.96 -14.07 21.74
CA THR A 99 11.01 -15.08 21.92
C THR A 99 11.50 -15.13 23.38
N ALA A 100 12.29 -16.15 23.72
CA ALA A 100 12.89 -16.29 25.05
C ALA A 100 13.81 -15.11 25.45
N ASP A 101 14.54 -14.53 24.48
CA ASP A 101 15.38 -13.33 24.66
C ASP A 101 14.58 -12.01 24.53
N GLY A 102 13.27 -12.12 24.31
CA GLY A 102 12.34 -11.01 24.40
C GLY A 102 12.12 -10.21 23.11
N LYS A 103 12.59 -10.70 21.97
CA LYS A 103 12.40 -10.12 20.65
C LYS A 103 10.99 -10.40 20.11
N LEU A 104 10.54 -9.51 19.24
CA LEU A 104 9.21 -9.55 18.62
C LEU A 104 9.33 -9.62 17.10
N PRO A 105 8.37 -10.21 16.40
CA PRO A 105 8.30 -10.11 14.95
C PRO A 105 8.09 -8.65 14.51
N ALA A 106 8.41 -8.35 13.25
CA ALA A 106 8.27 -7.00 12.70
C ALA A 106 7.59 -6.96 11.33
N HIS A 107 6.72 -5.97 11.15
CA HIS A 107 6.14 -5.64 9.85
C HIS A 107 6.72 -4.33 9.34
N VAL A 108 7.31 -4.34 8.14
CA VAL A 108 7.78 -3.13 7.46
C VAL A 108 6.66 -2.63 6.55
N ASN A 109 6.06 -1.49 6.92
CA ASN A 109 4.94 -0.88 6.21
C ASN A 109 5.44 0.22 5.26
N TYR A 110 4.92 0.19 4.03
CA TYR A 110 5.10 1.21 3.01
C TYR A 110 3.73 1.82 2.70
N HIS A 111 3.61 3.14 2.83
CA HIS A 111 2.33 3.80 2.62
C HIS A 111 1.90 3.80 1.14
N GLY A 112 0.60 4.02 0.90
CA GLY A 112 0.08 4.22 -0.45
C GLY A 112 0.16 5.67 -0.94
N GLY A 113 -0.43 5.94 -2.10
CA GLY A 113 -0.50 7.30 -2.66
C GLY A 113 0.20 7.49 -4.01
N GLY A 114 0.24 6.43 -4.82
CA GLY A 114 0.74 6.50 -6.21
C GLY A 114 2.15 7.08 -6.33
N PHE A 115 2.99 6.89 -5.30
CA PHE A 115 4.36 7.41 -5.20
C PHE A 115 4.47 8.95 -5.18
N VAL A 116 3.37 9.69 -5.07
CA VAL A 116 3.32 11.17 -5.15
C VAL A 116 2.72 11.81 -3.89
N ILE A 117 1.77 11.13 -3.25
CA ILE A 117 1.11 11.58 -2.03
C ILE A 117 1.36 10.56 -0.91
N GLY A 118 1.00 10.93 0.32
CA GLY A 118 1.13 10.08 1.50
C GLY A 118 2.30 10.48 2.39
N GLY A 119 2.67 9.57 3.27
CA GLY A 119 3.68 9.75 4.32
C GLY A 119 3.31 8.97 5.58
N LEU A 120 4.07 9.19 6.65
CA LEU A 120 3.98 8.42 7.90
C LEU A 120 2.60 8.40 8.57
N GLN A 121 1.79 9.43 8.38
CA GLN A 121 0.45 9.52 8.98
C GLN A 121 -0.62 8.75 8.18
N SER A 122 -0.33 8.31 6.95
CA SER A 122 -1.33 7.72 6.05
C SER A 122 -1.95 6.45 6.62
N ASP A 123 -1.11 5.60 7.23
CA ASP A 123 -1.52 4.30 7.75
C ASP A 123 -1.41 4.25 9.29
N GLU A 124 -1.32 5.39 9.98
CA GLU A 124 -1.05 5.42 11.43
C GLU A 124 -2.08 4.62 12.24
N SER A 125 -3.37 4.75 11.91
CA SER A 125 -4.44 3.99 12.55
C SER A 125 -4.22 2.48 12.44
N TRP A 126 -3.97 2.00 11.21
CA TRP A 126 -3.74 0.58 10.93
C TRP A 126 -2.45 0.10 11.61
N CYS A 127 -1.36 0.86 11.51
CA CYS A 127 -0.08 0.55 12.16
C CYS A 127 -0.24 0.35 13.67
N ARG A 128 -0.97 1.24 14.36
CA ARG A 128 -1.22 1.14 15.80
C ARG A 128 -2.08 -0.07 16.15
N GLN A 129 -3.15 -0.32 15.38
CA GLN A 129 -4.02 -1.46 15.59
C GLN A 129 -3.27 -2.78 15.41
N VAL A 130 -2.50 -2.92 14.33
CA VAL A 130 -1.68 -4.12 14.07
C VAL A 130 -0.60 -4.30 15.12
N CYS A 131 0.14 -3.23 15.45
CA CYS A 131 1.19 -3.26 16.47
C CYS A 131 0.66 -3.89 17.77
N GLN A 132 -0.51 -3.44 18.22
CA GLN A 132 -1.10 -3.90 19.49
C GLN A 132 -1.83 -5.23 19.40
N ALA A 133 -2.59 -5.46 18.33
CA ALA A 133 -3.40 -6.68 18.21
C ALA A 133 -2.56 -7.91 17.87
N VAL A 134 -1.51 -7.74 17.05
CA VAL A 134 -0.55 -8.80 16.72
C VAL A 134 0.52 -8.93 17.79
N GLY A 135 0.90 -7.84 18.46
CA GLY A 135 2.03 -7.81 19.37
C GLY A 135 3.37 -7.78 18.63
N CYS A 136 3.43 -7.08 17.50
CA CYS A 136 4.62 -6.96 16.65
C CYS A 136 5.14 -5.52 16.61
N ILE A 137 6.40 -5.36 16.22
CA ILE A 137 6.98 -4.05 15.90
C ILE A 137 6.51 -3.62 14.51
N ILE A 138 6.14 -2.35 14.34
CA ILE A 138 5.89 -1.78 13.01
C ILE A 138 7.05 -0.86 12.65
N VAL A 139 7.59 -1.02 11.45
CA VAL A 139 8.58 -0.14 10.86
C VAL A 139 7.91 0.58 9.68
N ASN A 140 7.39 1.78 9.91
CA ASN A 140 6.66 2.56 8.92
C ASN A 140 7.61 3.51 8.17
N VAL A 141 7.66 3.42 6.84
CA VAL A 141 8.71 4.02 6.01
C VAL A 141 8.17 5.24 5.23
N ASP A 142 8.88 6.37 5.35
CA ASP A 142 8.62 7.62 4.63
C ASP A 142 9.58 7.74 3.43
N TYR A 143 9.32 6.96 2.38
CA TYR A 143 10.16 6.95 1.17
C TYR A 143 9.94 8.24 0.35
N ARG A 144 10.95 8.67 -0.42
CA ARG A 144 10.84 9.92 -1.19
C ARG A 144 9.86 9.78 -2.35
N LEU A 145 9.15 10.87 -2.63
CA LEU A 145 8.02 10.91 -3.55
C LEU A 145 8.35 11.61 -4.86
N ALA A 146 7.68 11.17 -5.92
CA ALA A 146 7.62 11.83 -7.20
C ALA A 146 6.74 13.09 -7.13
N PRO A 147 6.92 14.06 -8.05
CA PRO A 147 7.88 14.12 -9.15
C PRO A 147 9.30 14.54 -8.74
N GLU A 148 9.54 14.98 -7.50
CA GLU A 148 10.89 15.36 -7.05
C GLU A 148 11.87 14.18 -7.11
N PHE A 149 11.36 12.98 -6.80
CA PHE A 149 12.08 11.73 -6.82
C PHE A 149 11.29 10.66 -7.59
N PRO A 150 11.32 10.67 -8.94
CA PRO A 150 10.57 9.73 -9.76
C PRO A 150 11.12 8.30 -9.66
N HIS A 151 10.50 7.35 -10.35
CA HIS A 151 11.01 5.98 -10.42
C HIS A 151 12.50 5.95 -10.84
N PRO A 152 13.37 5.16 -10.17
CA PRO A 152 13.08 4.12 -9.17
C PRO A 152 13.28 4.56 -7.70
N VAL A 153 13.31 5.87 -7.38
CA VAL A 153 13.79 6.34 -6.07
C VAL A 153 13.00 5.79 -4.88
N SER A 154 11.65 5.77 -4.96
CA SER A 154 10.79 5.18 -3.93
C SER A 154 11.14 3.72 -3.63
N LEU A 155 11.48 2.94 -4.66
CA LEU A 155 11.91 1.54 -4.52
C LEU A 155 13.28 1.43 -3.87
N THR A 156 14.27 2.21 -4.31
CA THR A 156 15.62 2.17 -3.73
C THR A 156 15.65 2.62 -2.28
N ASP A 157 14.83 3.61 -1.93
CA ASP A 157 14.64 4.06 -0.55
C ASP A 157 14.01 2.97 0.30
N SER A 158 12.94 2.34 -0.20
CA SER A 158 12.22 1.27 0.49
C SER A 158 13.08 0.03 0.70
N TRP A 159 13.93 -0.31 -0.27
CA TRP A 159 14.94 -1.36 -0.14
C TRP A 159 16.01 -1.02 0.90
N THR A 160 16.45 0.22 0.94
CA THR A 160 17.40 0.71 1.96
C THR A 160 16.78 0.62 3.36
N ALA A 161 15.52 1.01 3.53
CA ALA A 161 14.80 0.88 4.79
C ALA A 161 14.63 -0.59 5.25
N LEU A 162 14.36 -1.50 4.31
CA LEU A 162 14.25 -2.93 4.63
C LEU A 162 15.59 -3.49 5.14
N LYS A 163 16.68 -3.22 4.41
CA LYS A 163 18.03 -3.63 4.84
C LYS A 163 18.43 -3.01 6.18
N TRP A 164 18.10 -1.74 6.39
CA TRP A 164 18.32 -1.08 7.67
C TRP A 164 17.55 -1.74 8.82
N THR A 165 16.32 -2.21 8.56
CA THR A 165 15.50 -2.92 9.55
C THR A 165 16.19 -4.18 10.03
N PHE A 166 16.69 -5.01 9.10
CA PHE A 166 17.45 -6.22 9.46
C PHE A 166 18.76 -5.88 10.18
N ALA A 167 19.52 -4.90 9.69
CA ALA A 167 20.76 -4.47 10.32
C ALA A 167 20.55 -3.88 11.73
N SER A 168 19.37 -3.31 12.00
CA SER A 168 19.00 -2.73 13.29
C SER A 168 18.19 -3.66 14.18
N ALA A 169 17.99 -4.93 13.77
CA ALA A 169 17.03 -5.82 14.42
C ALA A 169 17.30 -5.99 15.92
N GLU A 170 18.56 -6.22 16.31
CA GLU A 170 18.96 -6.33 17.71
C GLU A 170 18.62 -5.06 18.51
N LYS A 171 18.98 -3.88 17.98
CA LYS A 171 18.71 -2.58 18.61
C LYS A 171 17.22 -2.32 18.79
N LEU A 172 16.41 -2.76 17.82
CA LEU A 172 14.97 -2.53 17.82
C LEU A 172 14.19 -3.58 18.61
N GLY A 173 14.83 -4.69 19.01
CA GLY A 173 14.17 -5.85 19.63
C GLY A 173 13.37 -6.68 18.63
N ILE A 174 13.80 -6.70 17.36
CA ILE A 174 13.18 -7.44 16.27
C ILE A 174 13.81 -8.83 16.17
N ASP A 175 12.96 -9.84 16.03
CA ASP A 175 13.35 -11.16 15.59
C ASP A 175 13.48 -11.18 14.06
N ALA A 176 14.72 -11.15 13.57
CA ALA A 176 15.05 -11.09 12.15
C ALA A 176 14.55 -12.31 11.35
N SER A 177 14.17 -13.42 11.99
CA SER A 177 13.59 -14.57 11.31
C SER A 177 12.09 -14.42 11.01
N ARG A 178 11.42 -13.42 11.60
CA ARG A 178 9.97 -13.18 11.50
C ARG A 178 9.69 -11.73 11.09
N VAL A 179 10.22 -11.36 9.93
CA VAL A 179 10.00 -10.05 9.30
C VAL A 179 9.05 -10.19 8.11
N SER A 180 8.01 -9.37 8.06
CA SER A 180 7.13 -9.24 6.91
C SER A 180 7.22 -7.85 6.29
N VAL A 181 6.78 -7.73 5.04
CA VAL A 181 6.66 -6.45 4.33
C VAL A 181 5.22 -6.25 3.88
N GLY A 182 4.80 -5.00 3.72
CA GLY A 182 3.47 -4.73 3.20
C GLY A 182 3.18 -3.27 2.94
N GLY A 183 2.02 -3.03 2.36
CA GLY A 183 1.55 -1.70 2.12
C GLY A 183 0.29 -1.64 1.28
N LEU A 184 -0.28 -0.44 1.22
CA LEU A 184 -1.45 -0.12 0.43
C LEU A 184 -1.05 0.46 -0.93
N SER A 185 -1.69 0.04 -2.02
CA SER A 185 -1.54 0.61 -3.36
C SER A 185 -0.08 0.58 -3.85
N ALA A 186 0.52 1.75 -4.06
CA ALA A 186 1.95 1.93 -4.29
C ALA A 186 2.84 1.23 -3.25
N GLY A 187 2.46 1.24 -1.97
CA GLY A 187 3.15 0.49 -0.92
C GLY A 187 3.04 -1.03 -1.09
N GLY A 188 1.89 -1.50 -1.61
CA GLY A 188 1.71 -2.91 -1.99
C GLY A 188 2.59 -3.29 -3.18
N GLN A 189 2.74 -2.40 -4.16
CA GLN A 189 3.69 -2.57 -5.26
C GLN A 189 5.12 -2.70 -4.73
N LEU A 190 5.53 -1.79 -3.85
CA LEU A 190 6.86 -1.79 -3.24
C LEU A 190 7.08 -3.11 -2.50
N ALA A 191 6.13 -3.54 -1.66
CA ALA A 191 6.23 -4.80 -0.94
C ALA A 191 6.38 -6.02 -1.87
N ALA A 192 5.65 -6.07 -2.98
CA ALA A 192 5.76 -7.14 -3.98
C ALA A 192 7.15 -7.17 -4.66
N VAL A 193 7.67 -5.99 -5.05
CA VAL A 193 9.02 -5.90 -5.62
C VAL A 193 10.09 -6.24 -4.59
N LEU A 194 9.96 -5.77 -3.35
CA LEU A 194 10.92 -6.05 -2.27
C LEU A 194 10.95 -7.52 -1.89
N ALA A 195 9.82 -8.24 -1.99
CA ALA A 195 9.81 -9.69 -1.82
C ALA A 195 10.64 -10.41 -2.88
N LEU A 196 10.57 -9.95 -4.14
CA LEU A 196 11.42 -10.46 -5.22
C LEU A 196 12.90 -10.15 -4.96
N LEU A 197 13.23 -8.90 -4.60
CA LEU A 197 14.60 -8.49 -4.31
C LEU A 197 15.19 -9.24 -3.11
N ALA A 198 14.40 -9.44 -2.05
CA ALA A 198 14.84 -10.18 -0.86
C ALA A 198 15.14 -11.65 -1.16
N ARG A 199 14.32 -12.32 -2.00
CA ARG A 199 14.60 -13.69 -2.45
C ARG A 199 15.91 -13.79 -3.23
N ASP A 200 16.19 -12.78 -4.06
CA ASP A 200 17.34 -12.79 -4.97
C ASP A 200 18.64 -12.26 -4.32
N GLU A 201 18.56 -11.72 -3.10
CA GLU A 201 19.70 -11.17 -2.34
C GLU A 201 20.23 -12.22 -1.33
N PRO A 202 21.43 -12.81 -1.55
CA PRO A 202 21.92 -13.94 -0.76
C PRO A 202 22.05 -13.68 0.75
N ASP A 203 22.36 -12.44 1.13
CA ASP A 203 22.63 -12.07 2.53
C ASP A 203 21.35 -11.61 3.28
N MET A 204 20.20 -11.57 2.59
CA MET A 204 18.94 -11.14 3.20
C MET A 204 18.21 -12.32 3.86
N PRO A 205 17.79 -12.17 5.13
CA PRO A 205 16.92 -13.15 5.75
C PRO A 205 15.59 -13.24 4.99
N ASN A 206 15.01 -14.45 4.98
CA ASN A 206 13.73 -14.69 4.33
C ASN A 206 12.62 -13.86 4.99
N LEU A 207 11.76 -13.28 4.16
CA LEU A 207 10.51 -12.67 4.61
C LEU A 207 9.47 -13.77 4.90
N VAL A 208 8.65 -13.57 5.93
CA VAL A 208 7.60 -14.55 6.32
C VAL A 208 6.23 -14.23 5.74
N LEU A 209 6.01 -12.99 5.28
CA LEU A 209 4.78 -12.57 4.61
C LEU A 209 5.03 -11.33 3.73
N GLN A 210 4.32 -11.26 2.61
CA GLN A 210 4.07 -10.02 1.86
C GLN A 210 2.57 -9.67 1.94
N MET A 211 2.25 -8.54 2.57
CA MET A 211 0.87 -8.04 2.72
C MET A 211 0.59 -7.01 1.61
N LEU A 212 -0.21 -7.39 0.63
CA LEU A 212 -0.44 -6.61 -0.58
C LEU A 212 -1.88 -6.07 -0.59
N VAL A 213 -2.07 -4.81 -0.21
CA VAL A 213 -3.39 -4.20 -0.10
C VAL A 213 -3.65 -3.32 -1.32
N VAL A 214 -4.70 -3.60 -2.07
CA VAL A 214 -5.04 -3.03 -3.39
C VAL A 214 -3.82 -2.76 -4.26
N PRO A 215 -2.93 -3.77 -4.44
CA PRO A 215 -1.60 -3.52 -4.96
C PRO A 215 -1.64 -3.11 -6.41
N LEU A 216 -0.76 -2.18 -6.77
CA LEU A 216 -0.38 -1.93 -8.15
C LEU A 216 0.70 -2.94 -8.55
N VAL A 217 0.53 -3.68 -9.63
CA VAL A 217 1.44 -4.76 -10.04
C VAL A 217 1.80 -4.76 -11.52
N ASP A 218 1.08 -3.98 -12.34
CA ASP A 218 1.38 -3.82 -13.76
C ASP A 218 1.16 -2.38 -14.23
N THR A 219 2.23 -1.73 -14.68
CA THR A 219 2.20 -0.32 -15.10
C THR A 219 2.00 -0.14 -16.60
N ARG A 220 2.04 -1.22 -17.39
CA ARG A 220 2.17 -1.17 -18.86
C ARG A 220 0.94 -0.61 -19.58
N PHE A 221 -0.23 -0.70 -18.95
CA PHE A 221 -1.50 -0.48 -19.64
C PHE A 221 -2.22 0.82 -19.27
N ILE A 222 -1.69 1.56 -18.29
CA ILE A 222 -2.21 2.91 -18.00
C ILE A 222 -1.59 3.88 -19.02
N PRO A 223 -2.40 4.65 -19.77
CA PRO A 223 -1.89 5.58 -20.76
C PRO A 223 -1.29 6.84 -20.10
N THR A 224 -0.72 7.73 -20.91
CA THR A 224 -0.29 9.06 -20.46
C THR A 224 -1.44 10.09 -20.44
N GLN A 225 -2.57 9.77 -21.07
CA GLN A 225 -3.78 10.60 -21.13
C GLN A 225 -5.00 9.75 -21.50
N GLY A 226 -6.18 10.18 -21.08
CA GLY A 226 -7.45 9.54 -21.44
C GLY A 226 -7.67 8.19 -20.76
N SER A 227 -8.40 7.31 -21.46
CA SER A 227 -8.86 6.02 -20.99
C SER A 227 -7.95 4.88 -21.46
N CYS A 228 -8.01 3.74 -20.77
CA CYS A 228 -7.29 2.53 -21.18
C CYS A 228 -7.87 1.94 -22.48
N ASP A 229 -7.04 1.19 -23.21
CA ASP A 229 -7.50 0.43 -24.37
C ASP A 229 -8.56 -0.60 -23.98
N LYS A 230 -9.60 -0.77 -24.81
CA LYS A 230 -10.71 -1.70 -24.53
C LYS A 230 -10.29 -3.16 -24.39
N ASP A 231 -9.18 -3.53 -25.02
CA ASP A 231 -8.63 -4.89 -25.03
C ASP A 231 -7.55 -5.11 -23.96
N VAL A 232 -7.41 -4.19 -23.00
CA VAL A 232 -6.52 -4.35 -21.83
C VAL A 232 -6.85 -5.64 -21.07
N PRO A 233 -5.85 -6.41 -20.58
CA PRO A 233 -6.11 -7.68 -19.90
C PRO A 233 -6.82 -7.52 -18.53
N TYR A 234 -6.94 -6.28 -18.03
CA TYR A 234 -7.53 -5.98 -16.73
C TYR A 234 -8.91 -5.36 -16.89
N ARG A 235 -9.95 -6.21 -16.83
CA ARG A 235 -11.35 -5.80 -16.98
C ARG A 235 -11.73 -4.61 -16.08
N SER A 236 -11.19 -4.56 -14.86
CA SER A 236 -11.44 -3.46 -13.92
C SER A 236 -10.95 -2.09 -14.41
N TYR A 237 -9.98 -2.00 -15.33
CA TYR A 237 -9.58 -0.72 -15.92
C TYR A 237 -10.69 -0.09 -16.74
N ILE A 238 -11.59 -0.91 -17.28
CA ILE A 238 -12.73 -0.48 -18.10
C ILE A 238 -13.98 -0.34 -17.21
N GLU A 239 -14.30 -1.38 -16.43
CA GLU A 239 -15.53 -1.38 -15.64
C GLU A 239 -15.52 -0.40 -14.47
N ASN A 240 -14.33 -0.12 -13.94
CA ASN A 240 -14.12 0.78 -12.81
C ASN A 240 -13.34 2.03 -13.26
N GLU A 241 -13.40 2.40 -14.55
CA GLU A 241 -12.73 3.60 -15.10
C GLU A 241 -13.04 4.86 -14.27
N PHE A 242 -14.28 4.97 -13.82
CA PHE A 242 -14.79 6.07 -12.99
C PHE A 242 -14.94 5.70 -11.51
N ALA A 243 -14.11 4.77 -11.01
CA ALA A 243 -14.10 4.41 -9.59
C ALA A 243 -13.99 5.66 -8.70
N PRO A 244 -14.72 5.72 -7.58
CA PRO A 244 -14.89 6.95 -6.81
C PRO A 244 -13.57 7.48 -6.21
N CYS A 245 -12.69 6.59 -5.76
CA CYS A 245 -11.44 6.97 -5.09
C CYS A 245 -10.21 7.00 -6.02
N LEU A 246 -10.17 6.08 -7.00
CA LEU A 246 -9.07 5.90 -7.92
C LEU A 246 -9.60 5.66 -9.34
N PRO A 247 -10.18 6.70 -9.98
CA PRO A 247 -10.53 6.62 -11.39
C PRO A 247 -9.26 6.54 -12.23
N VAL A 248 -9.38 6.05 -13.48
CA VAL A 248 -8.24 5.93 -14.41
C VAL A 248 -7.54 7.28 -14.62
N ALA A 249 -8.28 8.39 -14.67
CA ALA A 249 -7.71 9.73 -14.75
C ALA A 249 -6.73 10.04 -13.59
N ARG A 250 -6.99 9.51 -12.40
CA ARG A 250 -6.11 9.66 -11.24
C ARG A 250 -4.87 8.77 -11.35
N LEU A 251 -5.00 7.56 -11.88
CA LEU A 251 -3.85 6.69 -12.19
C LEU A 251 -2.93 7.32 -13.23
N VAL A 252 -3.51 7.88 -14.30
CA VAL A 252 -2.76 8.63 -15.33
C VAL A 252 -1.97 9.76 -14.69
N TRP A 253 -2.58 10.56 -13.81
CA TRP A 253 -1.90 11.64 -13.10
C TRP A 253 -0.71 11.13 -12.26
N PHE A 254 -0.91 10.09 -11.45
CA PHE A 254 0.18 9.49 -10.67
C PHE A 254 1.33 9.00 -11.55
N PHE A 255 1.03 8.26 -12.62
CA PHE A 255 2.07 7.66 -13.46
C PHE A 255 2.80 8.71 -14.29
N ASN A 256 2.13 9.80 -14.69
CA ASN A 256 2.80 10.89 -15.38
C ASN A 256 3.85 11.56 -14.49
N LEU A 257 3.58 11.71 -13.19
CA LEU A 257 4.54 12.26 -12.22
C LEU A 257 5.63 11.27 -11.84
N TRP A 258 5.29 9.98 -11.72
CA TRP A 258 6.22 8.94 -11.26
C TRP A 258 7.10 8.34 -12.36
N LEU A 259 6.53 8.01 -13.51
CA LEU A 259 7.21 7.36 -14.65
C LEU A 259 7.56 8.34 -15.77
N GLY A 260 6.96 9.53 -15.76
CA GLY A 260 7.08 10.52 -16.84
C GLY A 260 6.05 10.35 -17.96
N THR A 261 6.06 11.31 -18.89
CA THR A 261 5.11 11.41 -20.02
C THR A 261 5.72 11.00 -21.37
N ASP A 262 7.03 10.79 -21.44
CA ASP A 262 7.70 10.25 -22.63
C ASP A 262 7.30 8.77 -22.80
N VAL A 263 6.46 8.51 -23.81
CA VAL A 263 5.85 7.19 -24.04
C VAL A 263 6.89 6.10 -24.26
N VAL A 264 7.99 6.40 -24.96
CA VAL A 264 9.04 5.41 -25.27
C VAL A 264 9.80 5.05 -24.01
N LYS A 265 10.21 6.06 -23.21
CA LYS A 265 10.91 5.83 -21.95
C LYS A 265 10.01 5.13 -20.94
N ARG A 266 8.77 5.58 -20.80
CA ARG A 266 7.78 4.98 -19.89
C ARG A 266 7.51 3.52 -20.24
N LYS A 267 7.35 3.18 -21.52
CA LYS A 267 7.19 1.78 -21.95
C LYS A 267 8.36 0.90 -21.48
N LYS A 268 9.60 1.36 -21.70
CA LYS A 268 10.79 0.64 -21.24
C LYS A 268 10.83 0.45 -19.73
N VAL A 269 10.49 1.48 -18.95
CA VAL A 269 10.42 1.38 -17.48
C VAL A 269 9.30 0.43 -17.05
N SER A 270 8.14 0.49 -17.71
CA SER A 270 6.97 -0.34 -17.36
C SER A 270 7.17 -1.83 -17.67
N GLU A 271 8.11 -2.16 -18.56
CA GLU A 271 8.51 -3.54 -18.87
C GLU A 271 9.55 -4.10 -17.88
N ASP A 272 10.09 -3.29 -16.97
CA ASP A 272 10.95 -3.74 -15.88
C ASP A 272 10.09 -4.23 -14.69
N PHE A 273 10.43 -5.37 -14.10
CA PHE A 273 9.71 -5.92 -12.94
C PHE A 273 9.72 -4.99 -11.73
N ARG A 274 10.69 -4.08 -11.65
CA ARG A 274 10.78 -3.06 -10.58
C ARG A 274 9.66 -2.03 -10.66
N ALA A 275 9.06 -1.84 -11.83
CA ALA A 275 7.83 -1.06 -12.00
C ALA A 275 6.59 -1.96 -12.05
N SER A 276 6.70 -3.13 -12.70
CA SER A 276 5.61 -4.09 -12.90
C SER A 276 5.96 -5.47 -12.33
N PRO A 277 5.84 -5.71 -11.01
CA PRO A 277 6.30 -6.96 -10.37
C PRO A 277 5.67 -8.24 -10.95
N ILE A 278 4.54 -8.15 -11.66
CA ILE A 278 3.96 -9.30 -12.38
C ILE A 278 4.88 -9.85 -13.48
N LEU A 279 5.87 -9.06 -13.93
CA LEU A 279 6.81 -9.41 -15.01
C LEU A 279 8.11 -10.06 -14.54
N ALA A 280 8.27 -10.30 -13.24
CA ALA A 280 9.44 -11.02 -12.76
C ALA A 280 9.58 -12.37 -13.46
N SER A 281 10.81 -12.78 -13.75
CA SER A 281 11.10 -14.04 -14.45
C SER A 281 10.64 -15.29 -13.69
N SER A 282 10.47 -15.17 -12.36
CA SER A 282 9.94 -16.21 -11.50
C SER A 282 9.24 -15.58 -10.29
N HIS A 283 8.12 -16.19 -9.90
CA HIS A 283 7.40 -15.89 -8.66
C HIS A 283 7.43 -17.06 -7.67
N ALA A 284 8.30 -18.05 -7.90
CA ALA A 284 8.51 -19.17 -6.99
C ALA A 284 9.36 -18.74 -5.77
N ASN A 285 9.23 -19.49 -4.67
CA ASN A 285 10.02 -19.33 -3.44
C ASN A 285 9.96 -17.91 -2.85
N LEU A 286 8.84 -17.22 -3.02
CA LEU A 286 8.60 -15.95 -2.33
C LEU A 286 7.97 -16.19 -0.97
N ALA A 287 8.04 -15.19 -0.10
CA ALA A 287 7.23 -15.15 1.12
C ALA A 287 5.75 -15.36 0.78
N PRO A 288 4.99 -16.11 1.59
CA PRO A 288 3.54 -16.20 1.43
C PRO A 288 2.89 -14.82 1.28
N ALA A 289 1.87 -14.71 0.45
CA ALA A 289 1.16 -13.46 0.21
C ALA A 289 -0.22 -13.43 0.86
N SER A 290 -0.59 -12.31 1.45
CA SER A 290 -1.97 -11.96 1.79
C SER A 290 -2.37 -10.78 0.93
N ILE A 291 -3.26 -11.00 -0.03
CA ILE A 291 -3.68 -10.02 -1.03
C ILE A 291 -5.11 -9.59 -0.73
N HIS A 292 -5.33 -8.28 -0.64
CA HIS A 292 -6.62 -7.68 -0.29
C HIS A 292 -7.00 -6.71 -1.41
N VAL A 293 -8.08 -6.96 -2.14
CA VAL A 293 -8.52 -6.08 -3.25
C VAL A 293 -9.92 -5.53 -3.01
N ALA A 294 -10.15 -4.29 -3.40
CA ALA A 294 -11.46 -3.65 -3.37
C ALA A 294 -12.23 -3.95 -4.66
N GLY A 295 -13.53 -4.22 -4.58
CA GLY A 295 -14.34 -4.63 -5.74
C GLY A 295 -14.62 -3.51 -6.76
N ILE A 296 -14.63 -2.25 -6.31
CA ILE A 296 -14.86 -1.06 -7.16
C ILE A 296 -13.57 -0.22 -7.21
N ASP A 297 -12.53 -0.84 -7.75
CA ASP A 297 -11.19 -0.27 -7.89
C ASP A 297 -10.65 -0.57 -9.30
N SER A 298 -9.89 0.37 -9.86
CA SER A 298 -9.21 0.14 -11.14
C SER A 298 -8.22 -1.03 -11.00
N LEU A 299 -7.57 -1.20 -9.85
CA LEU A 299 -6.50 -2.20 -9.66
C LEU A 299 -6.99 -3.60 -9.25
N THR A 300 -8.31 -3.84 -9.18
CA THR A 300 -8.84 -5.15 -8.72
C THR A 300 -8.34 -6.31 -9.57
N SER A 301 -8.45 -6.21 -10.91
CA SER A 301 -8.15 -7.34 -11.81
C SER A 301 -6.66 -7.68 -11.82
N GLU A 302 -5.78 -6.69 -11.74
CA GLU A 302 -4.33 -6.94 -11.70
C GLU A 302 -3.91 -7.55 -10.36
N GLY A 303 -4.51 -7.15 -9.24
CA GLY A 303 -4.28 -7.77 -7.94
C GLY A 303 -4.68 -9.25 -7.92
N ILE A 304 -5.82 -9.58 -8.53
CA ILE A 304 -6.27 -10.97 -8.73
C ILE A 304 -5.29 -11.73 -9.65
N ALA A 305 -4.88 -11.13 -10.76
CA ALA A 305 -3.92 -11.75 -11.67
C ALA A 305 -2.55 -12.02 -10.99
N TYR A 306 -2.13 -11.15 -10.06
CA TYR A 306 -0.92 -11.38 -9.27
C TYR A 306 -1.09 -12.55 -8.30
N HIS A 307 -2.23 -12.67 -7.63
CA HIS A 307 -2.56 -13.86 -6.82
C HIS A 307 -2.42 -15.14 -7.63
N GLU A 308 -3.04 -15.19 -8.82
CA GLU A 308 -2.97 -16.35 -9.72
C GLU A 308 -1.53 -16.65 -10.16
N THR A 309 -0.74 -15.60 -10.44
CA THR A 309 0.67 -15.71 -10.81
C THR A 309 1.50 -16.35 -9.68
N LEU A 310 1.30 -15.91 -8.43
CA LEU A 310 1.97 -16.49 -7.26
C LEU A 310 1.59 -17.97 -7.07
N VAL A 311 0.30 -18.29 -7.12
CA VAL A 311 -0.21 -19.66 -6.96
C VAL A 311 0.34 -20.58 -8.04
N LYS A 312 0.33 -20.14 -9.30
CA LYS A 312 0.87 -20.91 -10.43
C LYS A 312 2.37 -21.19 -10.28
N ALA A 313 3.12 -20.28 -9.65
CA ALA A 313 4.54 -20.46 -9.37
C ALA A 313 4.84 -21.28 -8.10
N GLY A 314 3.80 -21.75 -7.39
CA GLY A 314 3.93 -22.53 -6.15
C GLY A 314 4.11 -21.69 -4.88
N THR A 315 4.05 -20.36 -4.97
CA THR A 315 4.07 -19.48 -3.81
C THR A 315 2.69 -19.43 -3.16
N LYS A 316 2.62 -19.68 -1.86
CA LYS A 316 1.35 -19.59 -1.10
C LYS A 316 0.79 -18.19 -1.19
N SER A 317 -0.48 -18.06 -1.58
CA SER A 317 -1.17 -16.78 -1.62
C SER A 317 -2.61 -16.94 -1.15
N GLN A 318 -3.08 -16.01 -0.33
CA GLN A 318 -4.48 -15.85 0.04
C GLN A 318 -5.00 -14.56 -0.59
N LEU A 319 -6.21 -14.60 -1.13
CA LEU A 319 -6.88 -13.45 -1.75
C LEU A 319 -8.19 -13.18 -1.02
N ASN A 320 -8.39 -11.93 -0.61
CA ASN A 320 -9.66 -11.42 -0.09
C ASN A 320 -10.15 -10.31 -1.02
N VAL A 321 -11.40 -10.43 -1.50
CA VAL A 321 -12.07 -9.44 -2.34
C VAL A 321 -13.17 -8.78 -1.52
N TYR A 322 -13.08 -7.46 -1.34
CA TYR A 322 -14.07 -6.69 -0.59
C TYR A 322 -15.03 -6.03 -1.58
N ASP A 323 -16.23 -6.60 -1.73
CA ASP A 323 -17.21 -6.12 -2.71
C ASP A 323 -17.75 -4.73 -2.37
N GLY A 324 -18.08 -3.95 -3.39
CA GLY A 324 -18.77 -2.66 -3.24
C GLY A 324 -17.98 -1.53 -2.57
N VAL A 325 -16.70 -1.73 -2.28
CA VAL A 325 -15.83 -0.68 -1.74
C VAL A 325 -14.79 -0.25 -2.77
N GLY A 326 -14.29 0.97 -2.62
CA GLY A 326 -13.25 1.55 -3.46
C GLY A 326 -11.85 1.47 -2.87
N HIS A 327 -10.86 1.84 -3.68
CA HIS A 327 -9.44 1.60 -3.46
C HIS A 327 -8.91 1.73 -2.00
N PRO A 328 -8.96 2.89 -1.31
CA PRO A 328 -8.43 3.04 0.05
C PRO A 328 -9.46 2.74 1.17
N PHE A 329 -10.42 1.83 0.95
CA PHE A 329 -11.50 1.57 1.92
C PHE A 329 -11.01 1.21 3.33
N GLY A 330 -9.86 0.56 3.45
CA GLY A 330 -9.26 0.15 4.73
C GLY A 330 -8.98 1.31 5.70
N HIS A 331 -8.94 2.56 5.21
CA HIS A 331 -8.76 3.75 6.05
C HIS A 331 -10.07 4.31 6.66
N TRP A 332 -11.20 3.65 6.44
CA TRP A 332 -12.52 4.07 6.92
C TRP A 332 -13.10 3.15 8.01
N ASP A 333 -12.24 2.49 8.77
CA ASP A 333 -12.60 1.53 9.82
C ASP A 333 -13.39 2.13 11.00
N GLY A 334 -13.52 3.46 11.09
CA GLY A 334 -14.39 4.12 12.06
C GLY A 334 -15.87 4.00 11.74
N GLU A 335 -16.22 3.91 10.46
CA GLU A 335 -17.62 3.97 9.99
C GLU A 335 -18.00 2.83 9.02
N LEU A 336 -17.02 2.20 8.36
CA LEU A 336 -17.24 1.15 7.35
C LEU A 336 -16.94 -0.23 7.93
N ASP A 337 -17.93 -1.12 7.92
CA ASP A 337 -17.77 -2.46 8.50
C ASP A 337 -16.79 -3.33 7.69
N LYS A 338 -16.77 -3.21 6.36
CA LYS A 338 -15.77 -3.86 5.50
C LYS A 338 -14.34 -3.39 5.78
N ALA A 339 -14.16 -2.16 6.23
CA ALA A 339 -12.83 -1.68 6.62
C ALA A 339 -12.37 -2.30 7.95
N LYS A 340 -13.30 -2.52 8.89
CA LYS A 340 -13.02 -3.25 10.14
C LYS A 340 -12.70 -4.73 9.86
N GLU A 341 -13.45 -5.35 8.95
CA GLU A 341 -13.17 -6.71 8.45
C GLU A 341 -11.76 -6.80 7.86
N PHE A 342 -11.39 -5.86 6.99
CA PHE A 342 -10.03 -5.76 6.45
C PHE A 342 -8.95 -5.65 7.55
N VAL A 343 -9.16 -4.84 8.58
CA VAL A 343 -8.23 -4.75 9.72
C VAL A 343 -8.10 -6.11 10.42
N GLN A 344 -9.22 -6.82 10.64
CA GLN A 344 -9.21 -8.15 11.27
C GLN A 344 -8.48 -9.19 10.41
N ASP A 345 -8.72 -9.20 9.10
CA ASP A 345 -8.08 -10.15 8.18
C ASP A 345 -6.57 -9.93 8.12
N THR A 346 -6.12 -8.67 8.05
CA THR A 346 -4.70 -8.35 8.00
C THR A 346 -3.99 -8.71 9.32
N ILE A 347 -4.64 -8.48 10.47
CA ILE A 347 -4.16 -8.96 11.78
C ILE A 347 -4.06 -10.49 11.81
N ALA A 348 -5.07 -11.20 11.30
CA ALA A 348 -5.09 -12.66 11.29
C ALA A 348 -3.97 -13.24 10.41
N ALA A 349 -3.76 -12.69 9.22
CA ALA A 349 -2.69 -13.08 8.32
C ALA A 349 -1.29 -12.88 8.95
N LEU A 350 -1.06 -11.74 9.62
CA LEU A 350 0.20 -11.48 10.32
C LEU A 350 0.42 -12.43 11.50
N LYS A 351 -0.60 -12.68 12.34
CA LYS A 351 -0.51 -13.65 13.44
C LYS A 351 -0.15 -15.05 12.93
N LYS A 352 -0.80 -15.49 11.86
CA LYS A 352 -0.51 -16.77 11.21
C LYS A 352 0.92 -16.84 10.70
N ALA A 353 1.41 -15.78 10.05
CA ALA A 353 2.77 -15.73 9.52
C ALA A 353 3.86 -15.74 10.61
N TYR A 354 3.57 -15.22 11.80
CA TYR A 354 4.54 -15.13 12.90
C TYR A 354 4.51 -16.29 13.90
N SER A 355 3.55 -17.20 13.74
CA SER A 355 3.41 -18.42 14.55
C SER A 355 4.24 -19.60 14.01
N VAL A 356 5.14 -19.34 13.07
CA VAL A 356 6.04 -20.33 12.44
C VAL A 356 7.26 -20.65 13.29
#